data_AF-A0A0C2X7Q6-F1
#
_entry.id   AF-A0A0C2X7Q6-F1
#
_cell.length_a   1.000
_cell.length_b   1.000
_cell.length_c   1.000
_cell.angle_alpha   90.00
_cell.angle_beta   90.00
_cell.angle_gamma   90.00
#
_symmetry.space_group_name_H-M   'P 1'
#
loop_
_entity.id
_entity.type
_entity.pdbx_description
1 polymer ?
#
loop_
_entity_poly.entity_id
_entity_poly.type
_entity_poly.pdbx_seq_one_letter_code
_entity_poly.pdbx_strand_id
1 'polypeptide(L)'
;MKSGVDDDPTDQDLMFISYSSARSTLGTFTQRMSGVTVLLHDPVQFMRHYYHFWGEIILGAWRVYTTISQRSAFPLTWSETEPMRFLMPFSDNGAWRDGPGVNSPLMRAAFPSAALEESDQWSDLQKLGTTVVLDRVVLVDRHAAHRHPNSNVWFKMIASTMDVDAAKGFWEPIRQSVVKCILGYIPTVNEQGVVLNLEARKKGDMAPLVTYVSRQGAGRRLTKEDDEGLVAALEGLEREGVIRFRLAKMEKMDLREQIELAAKTTVMVGVHGNGLTHQLWMPSSPWSTVMEILRPKSYVFDYEMLSRNAGHRVRGPL
;
A
#
# COMPACT_ATOMS: atom_id res chain seq x y z
N MET A 1 13.26 -9.92 -31.24
CA MET A 1 12.97 -10.64 -29.99
C MET A 1 14.30 -10.96 -29.33
N LYS A 2 14.72 -10.20 -28.31
CA LYS A 2 15.83 -10.65 -27.45
C LYS A 2 15.31 -11.88 -26.70
N SER A 3 16.10 -12.95 -26.68
CA SER A 3 15.82 -14.17 -25.90
C SER A 3 15.36 -13.78 -24.49
N GLY A 4 14.20 -14.29 -24.07
CA GLY A 4 13.73 -14.10 -22.70
C GLY A 4 14.78 -14.64 -21.74
N VAL A 5 15.09 -13.87 -20.70
CA VAL A 5 15.86 -14.38 -19.57
C VAL A 5 14.97 -15.41 -18.88
N ASP A 6 15.52 -16.59 -18.59
CA ASP A 6 14.86 -17.57 -17.75
C ASP A 6 14.93 -17.05 -16.30
N ASP A 7 13.78 -16.66 -15.76
CA ASP A 7 13.63 -16.06 -14.43
C ASP A 7 13.20 -17.11 -13.39
N ASP A 8 13.23 -18.41 -13.73
CA ASP A 8 12.91 -19.47 -12.78
C ASP A 8 14.01 -19.58 -11.69
N PRO A 9 13.63 -19.69 -10.40
CA PRO A 9 14.61 -19.77 -9.32
C PRO A 9 15.41 -21.07 -9.42
N THR A 10 16.70 -20.96 -9.13
CA THR A 10 17.63 -22.08 -9.05
C THR A 10 17.91 -22.46 -7.59
N ASP A 11 18.66 -23.53 -7.37
CA ASP A 11 19.13 -23.91 -6.02
C ASP A 11 20.08 -22.86 -5.39
N GLN A 12 20.55 -21.87 -6.17
CA GLN A 12 21.28 -20.72 -5.62
C GLN A 12 20.34 -19.67 -5.01
N ASP A 13 19.06 -19.66 -5.40
CA ASP A 13 18.07 -18.67 -4.97
C ASP A 13 17.23 -19.18 -3.80
N LEU A 14 16.72 -20.43 -3.91
CA LEU A 14 15.95 -21.07 -2.84
C LEU A 14 16.14 -22.59 -2.89
N MET A 15 16.55 -23.17 -1.75
CA MET A 15 16.73 -24.61 -1.62
C MET A 15 16.00 -25.15 -0.38
N PHE A 16 15.27 -26.24 -0.56
CA PHE A 16 14.73 -27.03 0.56
C PHE A 16 15.76 -28.08 0.97
N ILE A 17 16.29 -27.97 2.19
CA ILE A 17 17.30 -28.89 2.70
C ILE A 17 16.70 -29.91 3.67
N SER A 18 17.22 -31.13 3.61
CA SER A 18 16.89 -32.20 4.58
C SER A 18 17.65 -32.00 5.89
N TYR A 19 17.15 -32.58 6.99
CA TYR A 19 17.88 -32.58 8.26
C TYR A 19 19.27 -33.23 8.13
N SER A 20 19.40 -34.29 7.34
CA SER A 20 20.67 -34.98 7.09
C SER A 20 21.70 -34.14 6.35
N SER A 21 21.28 -33.24 5.46
CA SER A 21 22.17 -32.35 4.70
C SER A 21 22.37 -30.99 5.37
N ALA A 22 21.57 -30.65 6.38
CA ALA A 22 21.59 -29.34 7.02
C ALA A 22 22.95 -28.98 7.60
N ARG A 23 23.63 -29.90 8.29
CA ARG A 23 24.95 -29.61 8.90
C ARG A 23 26.04 -29.35 7.86
N SER A 24 26.04 -30.08 6.74
CA SER A 24 27.01 -29.85 5.66
C SER A 24 26.74 -28.56 4.89
N THR A 25 25.47 -28.16 4.75
CA THR A 25 25.08 -26.97 4.00
C THR A 25 25.17 -25.69 4.85
N LEU A 26 24.65 -25.72 6.09
CA LEU A 26 24.55 -24.56 6.98
C LEU A 26 25.76 -24.40 7.92
N GLY A 27 26.64 -25.40 8.00
CA GLY A 27 27.76 -25.40 8.94
C GLY A 27 27.34 -25.64 10.40
N THR A 28 28.24 -25.32 11.33
CA THR A 28 28.04 -25.57 12.78
C THR A 28 27.74 -24.33 13.59
N PHE A 29 27.88 -23.14 13.00
CA PHE A 29 27.66 -21.86 13.65
C PHE A 29 26.69 -21.05 12.81
N THR A 30 25.80 -20.33 13.48
CA THR A 30 24.82 -19.47 12.84
C THR A 30 24.76 -18.13 13.54
N GLN A 31 24.54 -17.08 12.78
CA GLN A 31 24.10 -15.80 13.30
C GLN A 31 22.59 -15.72 13.18
N ARG A 32 21.93 -15.51 14.31
CA ARG A 32 20.47 -15.41 14.36
C ARG A 32 20.04 -13.95 14.32
N MET A 33 19.12 -13.61 13.43
CA MET A 33 18.45 -12.31 13.38
C MET A 33 17.00 -12.49 13.83
N SER A 34 16.69 -11.89 14.98
CA SER A 34 15.39 -12.02 15.62
C SER A 34 14.30 -11.17 14.94
N GLY A 35 13.06 -11.60 15.18
CA GLY A 35 11.86 -10.89 14.74
C GLY A 35 11.48 -11.17 13.29
N VAL A 36 10.61 -10.30 12.77
CA VAL A 36 10.00 -10.47 11.46
C VAL A 36 10.79 -9.70 10.42
N THR A 37 11.23 -10.40 9.39
CA THR A 37 11.86 -9.83 8.20
C THR A 37 10.87 -9.89 7.04
N VAL A 38 10.54 -8.74 6.47
CA VAL A 38 9.86 -8.66 5.18
C VAL A 38 10.93 -8.57 4.10
N LEU A 39 11.14 -9.67 3.37
CA LEU A 39 12.13 -9.74 2.29
C LEU A 39 11.44 -9.40 0.97
N LEU A 40 11.84 -8.27 0.39
CA LEU A 40 11.29 -7.73 -0.85
C LEU A 40 12.15 -8.17 -2.04
N HIS A 41 11.69 -9.20 -2.75
CA HIS A 41 12.29 -9.76 -3.95
C HIS A 41 11.64 -9.21 -5.24
N ASP A 42 11.02 -8.03 -5.19
CA ASP A 42 10.36 -7.42 -6.35
C ASP A 42 11.38 -6.57 -7.15
N PRO A 43 11.35 -6.56 -8.50
CA PRO A 43 12.23 -5.69 -9.27
C PRO A 43 12.06 -4.21 -8.92
N VAL A 44 13.18 -3.49 -8.88
CA VAL A 44 13.25 -2.06 -8.53
C VAL A 44 12.29 -1.21 -9.38
N GLN A 45 12.06 -1.58 -10.66
CA GLN A 45 11.12 -0.88 -11.54
C GLN A 45 9.69 -0.77 -10.97
N PHE A 46 9.25 -1.76 -10.19
CA PHE A 46 7.96 -1.74 -9.52
C PHE A 46 8.06 -1.12 -8.13
N MET A 47 9.12 -1.42 -7.37
CA MET A 47 9.30 -0.85 -6.03
C MET A 47 9.37 0.69 -6.05
N ARG A 48 9.96 1.29 -7.09
CA ARG A 48 10.05 2.76 -7.28
C ARG A 48 8.76 3.44 -7.73
N HIS A 49 7.62 2.76 -7.62
CA HIS A 49 6.33 3.29 -8.03
C HIS A 49 5.33 3.20 -6.89
N TYR A 50 4.81 4.36 -6.45
CA TYR A 50 3.97 4.49 -5.26
C TYR A 50 2.82 3.47 -5.18
N TYR A 51 2.08 3.29 -6.28
CA TYR A 51 1.00 2.31 -6.35
C TYR A 51 1.49 0.87 -6.17
N HIS A 52 2.57 0.48 -6.84
CA HIS A 52 3.05 -0.91 -6.78
C HIS A 52 3.63 -1.21 -5.40
N PHE A 53 4.38 -0.26 -4.83
CA PHE A 53 4.97 -0.42 -3.51
C PHE A 53 3.91 -0.51 -2.41
N TRP A 54 3.01 0.47 -2.29
CA TRP A 54 2.03 0.46 -1.20
C TRP A 54 0.80 -0.39 -1.50
N GLY A 55 0.29 -0.33 -2.72
CA GLY A 55 -0.95 -0.99 -3.13
C GLY A 55 -0.80 -2.47 -3.48
N GLU A 56 0.40 -2.96 -3.79
CA GLU A 56 0.62 -4.38 -4.05
C GLU A 56 1.57 -5.02 -3.06
N ILE A 57 2.80 -4.50 -2.94
CA ILE A 57 3.88 -5.12 -2.16
C ILE A 57 3.55 -5.08 -0.66
N ILE A 58 3.43 -3.88 -0.09
CA ILE A 58 3.21 -3.72 1.36
C ILE A 58 1.83 -4.19 1.76
N LEU A 59 0.78 -3.79 1.02
CA LEU A 59 -0.60 -4.20 1.31
C LEU A 59 -0.77 -5.72 1.21
N GLY A 60 -0.24 -6.36 0.17
CA GLY A 60 -0.33 -7.80 -0.02
C GLY A 60 0.46 -8.58 1.03
N ALA A 61 1.70 -8.16 1.32
CA ALA A 61 2.52 -8.77 2.37
C ALA A 61 1.83 -8.68 3.74
N TRP A 62 1.30 -7.50 4.07
CA TRP A 62 0.61 -7.27 5.33
C TRP A 62 -0.70 -8.06 5.44
N ARG A 63 -1.46 -8.15 4.35
CA ARG A 63 -2.68 -8.96 4.25
C ARG A 63 -2.39 -10.42 4.60
N VAL A 64 -1.38 -11.03 3.97
CA VAL A 64 -1.01 -12.42 4.24
C VAL A 64 -0.49 -12.58 5.66
N TYR A 65 0.43 -11.72 6.07
CA TYR A 65 1.11 -11.84 7.36
C TYR A 65 0.17 -11.76 8.56
N THR A 66 -0.80 -10.83 8.53
CA THR A 66 -1.78 -10.66 9.61
C THR A 66 -2.75 -11.82 9.77
N THR A 67 -2.83 -12.74 8.80
CA THR A 67 -3.67 -13.94 8.96
C THR A 67 -3.03 -15.01 9.82
N ILE A 68 -1.70 -14.98 9.96
CA ILE A 68 -0.96 -15.89 10.82
C ILE A 68 -1.32 -15.65 12.28
N SER A 69 -1.44 -14.37 12.69
CA SER A 69 -1.85 -14.03 14.06
C SER A 69 -3.29 -14.44 14.37
N GLN A 70 -4.17 -14.49 13.36
CA GLN A 70 -5.58 -14.88 13.51
C GLN A 70 -5.76 -16.39 13.65
N ARG A 71 -4.87 -17.19 13.04
CA ARG A 71 -4.94 -18.65 13.07
C ARG A 71 -4.15 -19.30 14.21
N SER A 72 -3.35 -18.51 14.93
CA SER A 72 -2.64 -18.97 16.13
C SER A 72 -3.63 -19.16 17.29
N ALA A 73 -3.45 -20.24 18.07
CA ALA A 73 -4.17 -20.45 19.32
C ALA A 73 -3.96 -19.30 20.34
N PHE A 74 -2.92 -18.49 20.12
CA PHE A 74 -2.63 -17.27 20.86
C PHE A 74 -2.51 -16.10 19.85
N PRO A 75 -3.51 -15.21 19.77
CA PRO A 75 -3.46 -14.06 18.88
C PRO A 75 -2.22 -13.21 19.19
N LEU A 76 -1.37 -12.97 18.20
CA LEU A 76 -0.19 -12.12 18.37
C LEU A 76 -0.63 -10.68 18.59
N THR A 77 0.01 -9.99 19.54
CA THR A 77 -0.16 -8.55 19.75
C THR A 77 0.47 -7.75 18.61
N TRP A 78 0.07 -6.48 18.43
CA TRP A 78 0.67 -5.60 17.41
C TRP A 78 2.20 -5.58 17.50
N SER A 79 2.74 -5.44 18.71
CA SER A 79 4.19 -5.44 18.99
C SER A 79 4.91 -6.73 18.58
N GLU A 80 4.22 -7.87 18.55
CA GLU A 80 4.78 -9.15 18.12
C GLU A 80 4.62 -9.39 16.61
N THR A 81 3.78 -8.59 15.96
CA THR A 81 3.54 -8.64 14.51
C THR A 81 4.27 -7.54 13.73
N GLU A 82 4.75 -6.48 14.38
CA GLU A 82 5.43 -5.40 13.68
C GLU A 82 6.72 -5.90 13.02
N PRO A 83 6.92 -5.68 11.71
CA PRO A 83 8.17 -5.99 11.04
C PRO A 83 9.35 -5.28 11.72
N MET A 84 10.39 -6.04 12.10
CA MET A 84 11.62 -5.45 12.61
C MET A 84 12.50 -4.93 11.48
N ARG A 85 12.32 -5.48 10.27
CA ARG A 85 13.09 -5.09 9.09
C ARG A 85 12.37 -5.35 7.79
N PHE A 86 12.61 -4.45 6.85
CA PHE A 86 12.35 -4.62 5.43
C PHE A 86 13.69 -4.72 4.72
N LEU A 87 13.93 -5.85 4.08
CA LEU A 87 15.19 -6.16 3.42
C LEU A 87 14.96 -6.20 1.91
N MET A 88 15.68 -5.35 1.18
CA MET A 88 15.61 -5.17 -0.27
C MET A 88 16.97 -5.51 -0.89
N PRO A 89 17.32 -6.80 -1.01
CA PRO A 89 18.68 -7.24 -1.34
C PRO A 89 19.13 -6.85 -2.75
N PHE A 90 18.20 -6.49 -3.64
CA PHE A 90 18.47 -6.09 -5.03
C PHE A 90 18.15 -4.61 -5.30
N SER A 91 17.90 -3.81 -4.26
CA SER A 91 17.83 -2.36 -4.37
C SER A 91 19.16 -1.77 -3.94
N ASP A 92 19.73 -0.89 -4.76
CA ASP A 92 20.95 -0.15 -4.46
C ASP A 92 20.68 1.34 -4.30
N ASN A 93 21.37 1.98 -3.36
CA ASN A 93 21.41 3.44 -3.23
C ASN A 93 20.04 4.14 -3.22
N GLY A 94 19.02 3.54 -2.60
CA GLY A 94 17.68 4.09 -2.53
C GLY A 94 16.87 3.96 -3.81
N ALA A 95 17.22 3.06 -4.74
CA ALA A 95 16.55 2.91 -6.03
C ALA A 95 15.06 2.53 -5.91
N TRP A 96 14.63 1.95 -4.79
CA TRP A 96 13.22 1.68 -4.45
C TRP A 96 12.40 2.94 -4.13
N ARG A 97 13.04 4.09 -3.90
CA ARG A 97 12.36 5.36 -3.65
C ARG A 97 11.65 5.82 -4.92
N ASP A 98 10.40 6.23 -4.78
CA ASP A 98 9.58 6.63 -5.92
C ASP A 98 9.87 8.06 -6.38
N GLY A 99 9.52 8.35 -7.63
CA GLY A 99 9.68 9.68 -8.22
C GLY A 99 9.00 10.81 -7.44
N PRO A 100 7.74 10.63 -6.98
CA PRO A 100 7.08 11.58 -6.08
C PRO A 100 7.72 11.73 -4.69
N GLY A 101 8.57 10.80 -4.27
CA GLY A 101 9.29 10.87 -3.00
C GLY A 101 8.46 10.52 -1.77
N VAL A 102 7.36 9.77 -1.90
CA VAL A 102 6.47 9.45 -0.78
C VAL A 102 6.76 8.09 -0.13
N ASN A 103 7.34 7.12 -0.86
CA ASN A 103 7.57 5.76 -0.36
C ASN A 103 8.38 5.74 0.93
N SER A 104 9.56 6.39 0.93
CA SER A 104 10.45 6.35 2.08
C SER A 104 9.90 7.04 3.33
N PRO A 105 9.40 8.29 3.28
CA PRO A 105 8.83 8.90 4.47
C PRO A 105 7.59 8.14 4.96
N LEU A 106 6.77 7.58 4.06
CA LEU A 106 5.64 6.74 4.47
C LEU A 106 6.10 5.44 5.16
N MET A 107 7.20 4.81 4.72
CA MET A 107 7.73 3.63 5.42
C MET A 107 8.19 3.97 6.83
N ARG A 108 8.84 5.13 7.00
CA ARG A 108 9.24 5.62 8.33
C ARG A 108 8.04 5.98 9.21
N ALA A 109 6.96 6.48 8.62
CA ALA A 109 5.73 6.78 9.35
C ALA A 109 4.93 5.52 9.71
N ALA A 110 4.92 4.51 8.83
CA ALA A 110 4.20 3.26 9.03
C ALA A 110 4.90 2.34 10.05
N PHE A 111 6.21 2.19 9.92
CA PHE A 111 7.04 1.27 10.70
C PHE A 111 8.25 2.01 11.31
N PRO A 112 8.03 2.86 12.32
CA PRO A 112 9.05 3.77 12.84
C PRO A 112 10.25 3.04 13.45
N SER A 113 10.06 1.81 13.95
CA SER A 113 11.12 1.01 14.55
C SER A 113 11.78 0.03 13.57
N ALA A 114 11.27 -0.11 12.35
CA ALA A 114 11.80 -1.07 11.39
C ALA A 114 13.08 -0.56 10.70
N ALA A 115 14.06 -1.45 10.58
CA ALA A 115 15.20 -1.23 9.71
C ALA A 115 14.74 -1.29 8.24
N LEU A 116 15.26 -0.38 7.41
CA LEU A 116 15.12 -0.45 5.96
C LEU A 116 16.52 -0.75 5.43
N GLU A 117 16.72 -2.01 5.02
CA GLU A 117 18.01 -2.58 4.63
C GLU A 117 18.00 -2.81 3.11
N GLU A 118 19.07 -2.42 2.43
CA GLU A 118 19.27 -2.51 0.99
C GLU A 118 20.39 -3.51 0.65
N SER A 119 20.84 -3.51 -0.61
CA SER A 119 21.83 -4.46 -1.13
C SER A 119 23.20 -4.40 -0.44
N ASP A 120 23.58 -3.26 0.16
CA ASP A 120 24.80 -3.10 0.93
C ASP A 120 24.75 -3.91 2.24
N GLN A 121 23.65 -3.83 2.99
CA GLN A 121 23.47 -4.68 4.18
C GLN A 121 23.43 -6.17 3.81
N TRP A 122 22.77 -6.53 2.72
CA TRP A 122 22.78 -7.91 2.21
C TRP A 122 24.19 -8.39 1.86
N SER A 123 24.97 -7.54 1.18
CA SER A 123 26.36 -7.84 0.83
C SER A 123 27.25 -8.01 2.07
N ASP A 124 27.00 -7.24 3.13
CA ASP A 124 27.74 -7.39 4.38
C ASP A 124 27.41 -8.72 5.07
N LEU A 125 26.14 -9.17 5.05
CA LEU A 125 25.77 -10.51 5.53
C LEU A 125 26.51 -11.62 4.77
N GLN A 126 26.65 -11.48 3.44
CA GLN A 126 27.41 -12.44 2.62
C GLN A 126 28.90 -12.47 3.01
N LYS A 127 29.52 -11.30 3.25
CA LYS A 127 30.94 -11.19 3.63
C LYS A 127 31.27 -11.83 4.97
N LEU A 128 30.29 -11.98 5.87
CA LEU A 128 30.51 -12.66 7.15
C LEU A 128 30.91 -14.13 6.97
N GLY A 129 30.59 -14.74 5.82
CA GLY A 129 30.94 -16.14 5.53
C GLY A 129 30.31 -17.12 6.53
N THR A 130 29.19 -16.74 7.15
CA THR A 130 28.46 -17.55 8.13
C THR A 130 26.99 -17.68 7.76
N THR A 131 26.33 -18.71 8.27
CA THR A 131 24.90 -18.91 8.03
C THR A 131 24.09 -17.91 8.86
N VAL A 132 23.24 -17.16 8.19
CA VAL A 132 22.29 -16.23 8.81
C VAL A 132 20.92 -16.92 8.91
N VAL A 133 20.36 -16.95 10.12
CA VAL A 133 19.03 -17.50 10.40
C VAL A 133 18.07 -16.35 10.71
N LEU A 134 17.02 -16.23 9.90
CA LEU A 134 15.93 -15.29 10.12
C LEU A 134 14.80 -16.00 10.87
N ASP A 135 14.37 -15.47 12.02
CA ASP A 135 13.32 -16.09 12.85
C ASP A 135 11.99 -16.26 12.11
N ARG A 136 11.61 -15.25 11.34
CA ARG A 136 10.42 -15.27 10.50
C ARG A 136 10.63 -14.42 9.26
N VAL A 137 10.27 -14.96 8.11
CA VAL A 137 10.37 -14.27 6.82
C VAL A 137 9.00 -14.17 6.18
N VAL A 138 8.63 -12.96 5.76
CA VAL A 138 7.58 -12.72 4.78
C VAL A 138 8.29 -12.46 3.45
N LEU A 139 8.29 -13.47 2.58
CA LEU A 139 8.90 -13.38 1.26
C LEU A 139 7.90 -12.78 0.29
N VAL A 140 8.27 -11.66 -0.33
CA VAL A 140 7.45 -10.95 -1.31
C VAL A 140 8.09 -11.07 -2.68
N ASP A 141 7.48 -11.86 -3.56
CA ASP A 141 7.98 -12.11 -4.91
C ASP A 141 6.85 -11.98 -5.94
N ARG A 142 7.02 -11.05 -6.89
CA ARG A 142 6.03 -10.76 -7.91
C ARG A 142 5.92 -11.86 -8.95
N HIS A 143 7.03 -12.47 -9.34
CA HIS A 143 7.03 -13.51 -10.36
C HIS A 143 6.23 -14.73 -9.87
N ALA A 144 6.52 -15.19 -8.65
CA ALA A 144 5.77 -16.24 -7.97
C ALA A 144 4.30 -15.85 -7.76
N ALA A 145 4.01 -14.61 -7.35
CA ALA A 145 2.64 -14.14 -7.20
C ALA A 145 1.85 -14.19 -8.51
N HIS A 146 2.47 -13.86 -9.66
CA HIS A 146 1.83 -13.90 -10.97
C HIS A 146 1.56 -15.30 -11.51
N ARG A 147 2.16 -16.35 -10.93
CA ARG A 147 1.81 -17.74 -11.25
C ARG A 147 0.47 -18.18 -10.63
N HIS A 148 -0.08 -17.40 -9.69
CA HIS A 148 -1.37 -17.69 -9.07
C HIS A 148 -2.52 -17.53 -10.09
N PRO A 149 -3.53 -18.42 -10.12
CA PRO A 149 -4.64 -18.34 -11.07
C PRO A 149 -5.38 -16.99 -11.10
N ASN A 150 -5.54 -16.34 -9.93
CA ASN A 150 -6.17 -15.01 -9.83
C ASN A 150 -5.42 -13.92 -10.60
N SER A 151 -4.14 -14.09 -10.90
CA SER A 151 -3.40 -13.14 -11.73
C SER A 151 -3.89 -13.12 -13.18
N ASN A 152 -4.58 -14.16 -13.66
CA ASN A 152 -5.28 -14.14 -14.95
C ASN A 152 -6.62 -13.39 -14.90
N VAL A 153 -7.13 -13.10 -13.70
CA VAL A 153 -8.38 -12.37 -13.49
C VAL A 153 -8.09 -10.88 -13.31
N TRP A 154 -7.16 -10.55 -12.41
CA TRP A 154 -6.88 -9.16 -12.03
C TRP A 154 -5.59 -8.58 -12.61
N PHE A 155 -4.70 -9.41 -13.17
CA PHE A 155 -3.43 -9.00 -13.79
C PHE A 155 -2.49 -8.21 -12.86
N LYS A 156 -2.63 -8.42 -11.55
CA LYS A 156 -1.86 -7.72 -10.51
C LYS A 156 -1.18 -8.69 -9.57
N MET A 157 -0.11 -8.23 -8.93
CA MET A 157 0.66 -9.03 -7.99
C MET A 157 -0.16 -9.37 -6.74
N ILE A 158 -0.91 -8.40 -6.21
CA ILE A 158 -1.73 -8.59 -5.01
C ILE A 158 -2.85 -9.63 -5.20
N ALA A 159 -3.17 -10.00 -6.44
CA ALA A 159 -4.21 -10.96 -6.80
C ALA A 159 -4.10 -12.30 -6.04
N SER A 160 -2.87 -12.79 -5.85
CA SER A 160 -2.59 -14.05 -5.15
C SER A 160 -3.00 -14.01 -3.67
N THR A 161 -3.08 -12.81 -3.08
CA THR A 161 -3.39 -12.64 -1.66
C THR A 161 -4.89 -12.51 -1.38
N MET A 162 -5.71 -12.38 -2.43
CA MET A 162 -7.14 -12.11 -2.26
C MET A 162 -7.94 -13.33 -1.77
N ASP A 163 -7.41 -14.54 -1.94
CA ASP A 163 -8.01 -15.78 -1.41
C ASP A 163 -7.70 -15.98 0.07
N VAL A 164 -6.82 -15.16 0.63
CA VAL A 164 -6.50 -15.18 2.05
C VAL A 164 -7.58 -14.44 2.83
N ASP A 165 -8.19 -15.12 3.80
CA ASP A 165 -9.21 -14.55 4.70
C ASP A 165 -8.55 -13.68 5.79
N ALA A 166 -8.26 -12.44 5.44
CA ALA A 166 -7.72 -11.45 6.36
C ALA A 166 -8.84 -10.77 7.14
N ALA A 167 -8.70 -10.67 8.47
CA ALA A 167 -9.63 -9.94 9.32
C ALA A 167 -9.98 -8.55 8.78
N LYS A 168 -11.25 -8.19 8.98
CA LYS A 168 -11.74 -6.85 8.68
C LYS A 168 -10.90 -5.80 9.42
N GLY A 169 -10.43 -4.79 8.69
CA GLY A 169 -9.60 -3.73 9.25
C GLY A 169 -8.14 -4.12 9.46
N PHE A 170 -7.64 -5.21 8.86
CA PHE A 170 -6.22 -5.58 8.95
C PHE A 170 -5.26 -4.44 8.56
N TRP A 171 -5.67 -3.53 7.66
CA TRP A 171 -4.89 -2.37 7.23
C TRP A 171 -4.88 -1.21 8.24
N GLU A 172 -5.86 -1.15 9.13
CA GLU A 172 -6.10 -0.01 10.02
C GLU A 172 -4.88 0.35 10.90
N PRO A 173 -4.11 -0.59 11.46
CA PRO A 173 -2.93 -0.23 12.25
C PRO A 173 -1.86 0.53 11.46
N ILE A 174 -1.59 0.15 10.21
CA ILE A 174 -0.63 0.86 9.34
C ILE A 174 -1.15 2.25 9.03
N ARG A 175 -2.45 2.35 8.68
CA ARG A 175 -3.12 3.63 8.43
C ARG A 175 -3.00 4.56 9.64
N GLN A 176 -3.32 4.07 10.84
CA GLN A 176 -3.24 4.86 12.07
C GLN A 176 -1.81 5.27 12.39
N SER A 177 -0.83 4.39 12.20
CA SER A 177 0.60 4.69 12.40
C SER A 177 1.03 5.86 11.51
N VAL A 178 0.77 5.77 10.20
CA VAL A 178 1.10 6.83 9.24
C VAL A 178 0.40 8.15 9.58
N VAL A 179 -0.92 8.12 9.76
CA VAL A 179 -1.73 9.32 10.00
C VAL A 179 -1.34 9.99 11.31
N LYS A 180 -1.17 9.22 12.39
CA LYS A 180 -0.77 9.74 13.70
C LYS A 180 0.65 10.28 13.67
N CYS A 181 1.59 9.60 13.01
CA CYS A 181 2.97 10.05 12.89
C CYS A 181 3.07 11.39 12.15
N ILE A 182 2.38 11.51 11.01
CA ILE A 182 2.47 12.70 10.16
C ILE A 182 1.64 13.86 10.72
N LEU A 183 0.40 13.61 11.16
CA LEU A 183 -0.51 14.68 11.58
C LEU A 183 -0.43 14.99 13.08
N GLY A 184 0.05 14.05 13.90
CA GLY A 184 0.04 14.15 15.37
C GLY A 184 -1.27 13.68 16.02
N TYR A 185 -2.29 13.36 15.23
CA TYR A 185 -3.59 12.88 15.69
C TYR A 185 -4.25 11.98 14.65
N ILE A 186 -5.28 11.24 15.05
CA ILE A 186 -6.13 10.45 14.14
C ILE A 186 -7.46 11.18 14.02
N PRO A 187 -7.90 11.59 12.81
CA PRO A 187 -9.20 12.24 12.65
C PRO A 187 -10.34 11.34 13.15
N THR A 188 -11.24 11.91 13.95
CA THR A 188 -12.40 11.18 14.47
C THR A 188 -13.47 11.09 13.40
N VAL A 189 -14.12 9.93 13.29
CA VAL A 189 -15.17 9.67 12.31
C VAL A 189 -16.47 9.38 13.07
N ASN A 190 -17.58 9.96 12.63
CA ASN A 190 -18.89 9.67 13.23
C ASN A 190 -19.48 8.34 12.72
N GLU A 191 -20.66 7.97 13.24
CA GLU A 191 -21.38 6.75 12.84
C GLU A 191 -21.71 6.72 11.33
N GLN A 192 -21.80 7.89 10.69
CA GLN A 192 -22.03 8.06 9.26
C GLN A 192 -20.73 8.16 8.44
N GLY A 193 -19.57 7.80 9.01
CA GLY A 193 -18.33 7.77 8.25
C GLY A 193 -17.78 9.16 7.88
N VAL A 194 -18.36 10.23 8.43
CA VAL A 194 -17.92 11.60 8.18
C VAL A 194 -16.85 11.96 9.21
N VAL A 195 -15.73 12.48 8.71
CA VAL A 195 -14.67 13.02 9.55
C VAL A 195 -15.18 14.26 10.27
N LEU A 196 -15.26 14.15 11.60
CA LEU A 196 -15.73 15.21 12.48
C LEU A 196 -14.79 16.40 12.38
N ASN A 197 -15.35 17.55 12.02
CA ASN A 197 -14.67 18.82 12.16
C ASN A 197 -15.04 19.39 13.54
N LEU A 198 -14.11 19.34 14.49
CA LEU A 198 -14.34 19.86 15.85
C LEU A 198 -14.57 21.39 15.86
N GLU A 199 -14.18 22.09 14.78
CA GLU A 199 -14.43 23.52 14.60
C GLU A 199 -15.71 23.81 13.81
N ALA A 200 -16.51 22.80 13.48
CA ALA A 200 -17.77 22.96 12.75
C ALA A 200 -18.70 23.94 13.48
N ARG A 201 -19.11 25.00 12.79
CA ARG A 201 -20.08 25.99 13.32
C ARG A 201 -21.40 25.97 12.56
N LYS A 202 -21.42 25.38 11.36
CA LYS A 202 -22.59 25.29 10.49
C LYS A 202 -22.91 23.85 10.17
N LYS A 203 -24.19 23.55 9.88
CA LYS A 203 -24.65 22.21 9.51
C LYS A 203 -23.87 21.62 8.31
N GLY A 204 -23.51 22.45 7.33
CA GLY A 204 -22.70 22.05 6.17
C GLY A 204 -21.26 21.64 6.51
N ASP A 205 -20.72 22.07 7.66
CA ASP A 205 -19.37 21.69 8.09
C ASP A 205 -19.31 20.21 8.51
N MET A 206 -20.48 19.59 8.71
CA MET A 206 -20.68 18.18 9.02
C MET A 206 -21.00 17.33 7.78
N ALA A 207 -20.97 17.91 6.58
CA ALA A 207 -21.14 17.17 5.33
C ALA A 207 -19.88 16.34 4.99
N PRO A 208 -20.03 15.19 4.30
CA PRO A 208 -18.91 14.36 3.87
C PRO A 208 -17.94 15.16 2.99
N LEU A 209 -16.64 14.96 3.20
CA LEU A 209 -15.62 15.56 2.35
C LEU A 209 -15.47 14.74 1.07
N VAL A 210 -15.79 15.35 -0.07
CA VAL A 210 -15.53 14.83 -1.41
C VAL A 210 -14.28 15.49 -1.96
N THR A 211 -13.28 14.67 -2.29
CA THR A 211 -12.01 15.12 -2.85
C THR A 211 -11.91 14.65 -4.29
N TYR A 212 -11.86 15.59 -5.25
CA TYR A 212 -11.55 15.29 -6.64
C TYR A 212 -10.04 15.43 -6.87
N VAL A 213 -9.38 14.32 -7.16
CA VAL A 213 -7.95 14.26 -7.51
C VAL A 213 -7.80 14.56 -9.00
N SER A 214 -7.64 15.85 -9.31
CA SER A 214 -7.44 16.33 -10.67
C SER A 214 -6.08 15.90 -11.21
N ARG A 215 -6.08 15.44 -12.46
CA ARG A 215 -4.86 15.09 -13.20
C ARG A 215 -4.60 16.00 -14.39
N GLN A 216 -5.16 17.22 -14.41
CA GLN A 216 -4.99 18.13 -15.54
C GLN A 216 -3.52 18.48 -15.82
N GLY A 217 -2.64 18.40 -14.81
CA GLY A 217 -1.18 18.55 -14.96
C GLY A 217 -0.44 17.34 -15.53
N ALA A 218 -1.12 16.21 -15.79
CA ALA A 218 -0.52 14.95 -16.24
C ALA A 218 -1.09 14.47 -17.59
N GLY A 219 -0.47 13.46 -18.18
CA GLY A 219 -0.87 12.94 -19.51
C GLY A 219 -2.21 12.21 -19.54
N ARG A 220 -2.52 11.39 -18.53
CA ARG A 220 -3.80 10.68 -18.40
C ARG A 220 -4.77 11.57 -17.59
N ARG A 221 -5.73 12.17 -18.28
CA ARG A 221 -6.67 13.18 -17.73
C ARG A 221 -8.00 13.20 -18.48
N LEU A 222 -8.99 13.86 -17.89
CA LEU A 222 -10.24 14.21 -18.57
C LEU A 222 -9.99 15.25 -19.67
N THR A 223 -10.96 15.40 -20.58
CA THR A 223 -11.02 16.59 -21.44
C THR A 223 -11.15 17.83 -20.56
N LYS A 224 -10.83 19.00 -21.11
CA LYS A 224 -10.94 20.25 -20.35
C LYS A 224 -12.40 20.51 -19.97
N GLU A 225 -13.29 20.29 -20.93
CA GLU A 225 -14.73 20.48 -20.79
C GLU A 225 -15.33 19.55 -19.73
N ASP A 226 -14.95 18.26 -19.73
CA ASP A 226 -15.43 17.30 -18.72
C ASP A 226 -14.88 17.60 -17.32
N ASP A 227 -13.62 18.06 -17.22
CA ASP A 227 -13.01 18.45 -15.95
C ASP A 227 -13.72 19.68 -15.34
N GLU A 228 -13.93 20.72 -16.14
CA GLU A 228 -14.64 21.94 -15.74
C GLU A 228 -16.10 21.64 -15.38
N GLY A 229 -16.78 20.79 -16.17
CA GLY A 229 -18.14 20.35 -15.89
C GLY A 229 -18.25 19.55 -14.59
N LEU A 230 -17.31 18.64 -14.33
CA LEU A 230 -17.25 17.87 -13.08
C LEU A 230 -17.00 18.78 -11.87
N VAL A 231 -16.05 19.72 -11.98
CA VAL A 231 -15.77 20.69 -10.92
C VAL A 231 -17.00 21.54 -10.62
N ALA A 232 -17.66 22.08 -11.64
CA ALA A 232 -18.86 22.90 -11.47
C ALA A 232 -20.02 22.11 -10.83
N ALA A 233 -20.18 20.84 -11.17
CA ALA A 233 -21.19 19.98 -10.56
C ALA A 233 -20.91 19.72 -9.07
N LEU A 234 -19.66 19.42 -8.70
CA LEU A 234 -19.25 19.20 -7.31
C LEU A 234 -19.35 20.49 -6.47
N GLU A 235 -18.96 21.64 -7.03
CA GLU A 235 -19.17 22.95 -6.40
C GLU A 235 -20.66 23.27 -6.21
N GLY A 236 -21.52 22.82 -7.14
CA GLY A 236 -22.97 22.89 -6.99
C GLY A 236 -23.48 22.15 -5.76
N LEU A 237 -23.05 20.90 -5.57
CA LEU A 237 -23.40 20.09 -4.41
C LEU A 237 -22.86 20.68 -3.10
N GLU A 238 -21.70 21.35 -3.13
CA GLU A 238 -21.17 22.08 -1.98
C GLU A 238 -22.03 23.30 -1.63
N ARG A 239 -22.47 24.08 -2.63
CA ARG A 239 -23.39 25.21 -2.40
C ARG A 239 -24.74 24.79 -1.82
N GLU A 240 -25.22 23.61 -2.18
CA GLU A 240 -26.43 23.00 -1.61
C GLU A 240 -26.22 22.47 -0.18
N GLY A 241 -24.97 22.44 0.30
CA GLY A 241 -24.62 21.93 1.62
C GLY A 241 -24.66 20.40 1.74
N VAL A 242 -24.67 19.69 0.61
CA VAL A 242 -24.73 18.22 0.55
C VAL A 242 -23.35 17.62 0.81
N ILE A 243 -22.29 18.29 0.34
CA ILE A 243 -20.90 17.86 0.48
C ILE A 243 -20.02 19.04 0.89
N ARG A 244 -18.82 18.73 1.42
CA ARG A 244 -17.68 19.65 1.35
C ARG A 244 -16.83 19.23 0.17
N PHE A 245 -16.37 20.18 -0.64
CA PHE A 245 -15.63 19.86 -1.86
C PHE A 245 -14.18 20.32 -1.77
N ARG A 246 -13.25 19.47 -2.21
CA ARG A 246 -11.85 19.83 -2.40
C ARG A 246 -11.35 19.36 -3.76
N LEU A 247 -10.87 20.32 -4.55
CA LEU A 247 -10.12 20.07 -5.77
C LEU A 247 -8.65 19.89 -5.43
N ALA A 248 -8.11 18.71 -5.69
CA ALA A 248 -6.75 18.34 -5.32
C ALA A 248 -5.86 18.15 -6.54
N LYS A 249 -4.66 18.72 -6.50
CA LYS A 249 -3.57 18.47 -7.45
C LYS A 249 -2.39 17.96 -6.62
N MET A 250 -2.29 16.64 -6.47
CA MET A 250 -1.36 16.00 -5.52
C MET A 250 0.09 16.42 -5.76
N GLU A 251 0.47 16.65 -7.01
CA GLU A 251 1.82 17.11 -7.39
C GLU A 251 2.17 18.52 -6.88
N LYS A 252 1.20 19.28 -6.38
CA LYS A 252 1.38 20.62 -5.81
C LYS A 252 1.31 20.65 -4.29
N MET A 253 1.09 19.49 -3.66
CA MET A 253 0.93 19.36 -2.22
C MET A 253 2.16 18.69 -1.63
N ASP A 254 2.59 19.13 -0.45
CA ASP A 254 3.60 18.38 0.31
C ASP A 254 3.01 17.08 0.89
N LEU A 255 3.86 16.21 1.44
CA LEU A 255 3.41 14.93 1.98
C LEU A 255 2.40 15.10 3.13
N ARG A 256 2.59 16.09 4.00
CA ARG A 256 1.69 16.32 5.13
C ARG A 256 0.30 16.71 4.63
N GLU A 257 0.24 17.62 3.66
CA GLU A 257 -1.00 18.06 3.00
C GLU A 257 -1.71 16.89 2.29
N GLN A 258 -0.96 16.06 1.55
CA GLN A 258 -1.52 14.88 0.87
C GLN A 258 -2.16 13.90 1.87
N ILE A 259 -1.48 13.62 2.98
CA ILE A 259 -1.97 12.70 4.01
C ILE A 259 -3.11 13.31 4.82
N GLU A 260 -3.05 14.60 5.14
CA GLU A 260 -4.15 15.30 5.81
C GLU A 260 -5.42 15.28 4.97
N LEU A 261 -5.31 15.59 3.67
CA LEU A 261 -6.42 15.55 2.74
C LEU A 261 -7.03 14.14 2.67
N ALA A 262 -6.19 13.12 2.49
CA ALA A 262 -6.65 11.74 2.40
C ALA A 262 -7.31 11.27 3.71
N ALA A 263 -6.70 11.54 4.86
CA ALA A 263 -7.22 11.14 6.18
C ALA A 263 -8.53 11.85 6.55
N LYS A 264 -8.85 12.98 5.90
CA LYS A 264 -10.13 13.71 6.06
C LYS A 264 -11.17 13.34 5.01
N THR A 265 -10.77 12.70 3.91
CA THR A 265 -11.64 12.42 2.76
C THR A 265 -12.61 11.29 3.07
N THR A 266 -13.91 11.51 2.79
CA THR A 266 -14.95 10.48 2.83
C THR A 266 -15.17 9.86 1.44
N VAL A 267 -15.18 10.69 0.39
CA VAL A 267 -15.30 10.21 -1.00
C VAL A 267 -14.12 10.73 -1.82
N MET A 268 -13.34 9.82 -2.39
CA MET A 268 -12.26 10.18 -3.31
C MET A 268 -12.70 9.90 -4.75
N VAL A 269 -12.63 10.92 -5.60
CA VAL A 269 -12.99 10.85 -7.02
C VAL A 269 -11.75 11.16 -7.83
N GLY A 270 -11.52 10.45 -8.93
CA GLY A 270 -10.43 10.80 -9.85
C GLY A 270 -10.34 9.89 -11.04
N VAL A 271 -9.64 10.32 -12.07
CA VAL A 271 -9.21 9.42 -13.15
C VAL A 271 -8.13 8.47 -12.64
N HIS A 272 -8.04 7.30 -13.25
CA HIS A 272 -7.01 6.30 -12.95
C HIS A 272 -5.59 6.94 -12.84
N GLY A 273 -4.90 6.76 -11.71
CA GLY A 273 -3.52 7.20 -11.49
C GLY A 273 -3.09 7.31 -10.02
N ASN A 274 -1.78 7.42 -9.77
CA ASN A 274 -1.15 7.30 -8.44
C ASN A 274 -1.76 8.17 -7.34
N GLY A 275 -2.41 9.28 -7.68
CA GLY A 275 -3.13 10.09 -6.70
C GLY A 275 -4.19 9.28 -5.94
N LEU A 276 -4.88 8.35 -6.60
CA LEU A 276 -5.89 7.47 -6.00
C LEU A 276 -5.30 6.41 -5.05
N THR A 277 -3.98 6.19 -5.03
CA THR A 277 -3.32 5.32 -4.03
C THR A 277 -3.49 5.89 -2.62
N HIS A 278 -3.67 7.22 -2.48
CA HIS A 278 -3.90 7.87 -1.19
C HIS A 278 -5.17 7.42 -0.48
N GLN A 279 -6.07 6.71 -1.17
CA GLN A 279 -7.21 6.05 -0.53
C GLN A 279 -6.80 5.12 0.63
N LEU A 280 -5.57 4.57 0.61
CA LEU A 280 -5.04 3.75 1.71
C LEU A 280 -4.99 4.50 3.04
N TRP A 281 -5.01 5.84 3.00
CA TRP A 281 -4.94 6.71 4.18
C TRP A 281 -6.31 7.27 4.58
N MET A 282 -7.34 7.07 3.76
CA MET A 282 -8.72 7.41 4.11
C MET A 282 -9.21 6.54 5.26
N PRO A 283 -10.01 7.09 6.19
CA PRO A 283 -10.66 6.30 7.21
C PRO A 283 -11.58 5.25 6.57
N SER A 284 -11.58 4.03 7.10
CA SER A 284 -12.53 3.00 6.70
C SER A 284 -13.89 3.26 7.36
N SER A 285 -14.96 3.29 6.59
CA SER A 285 -16.32 3.46 7.10
C SER A 285 -17.34 2.90 6.10
N PRO A 286 -18.60 2.67 6.52
CA PRO A 286 -19.67 2.29 5.59
C PRO A 286 -19.91 3.31 4.46
N TRP A 287 -19.39 4.53 4.57
CA TRP A 287 -19.60 5.62 3.61
C TRP A 287 -18.34 5.98 2.83
N SER A 288 -17.17 5.49 3.27
CA SER A 288 -15.91 5.69 2.59
C SER A 288 -15.98 5.11 1.20
N THR A 289 -15.82 5.95 0.17
CA THR A 289 -16.07 5.57 -1.22
C THR A 289 -14.95 6.06 -2.12
N VAL A 290 -14.55 5.22 -3.08
CA VAL A 290 -13.66 5.62 -4.18
C VAL A 290 -14.42 5.49 -5.49
N MET A 291 -14.37 6.57 -6.28
CA MET A 291 -14.96 6.65 -7.61
C MET A 291 -13.84 6.86 -8.63
N GLU A 292 -13.57 5.81 -9.40
CA GLU A 292 -12.56 5.86 -10.45
C GLU A 292 -13.23 6.18 -11.79
N ILE A 293 -12.80 7.27 -12.42
CA ILE A 293 -13.27 7.66 -13.75
C ILE A 293 -12.39 6.97 -14.79
N LEU A 294 -13.01 6.08 -15.54
CA LEU A 294 -12.38 5.28 -16.59
C LEU A 294 -12.84 5.74 -17.96
N ARG A 295 -12.01 5.54 -18.98
CA ARG A 295 -12.45 5.73 -20.37
C ARG A 295 -13.57 4.71 -20.67
N PRO A 296 -14.60 5.06 -21.44
CA PRO A 296 -15.61 4.08 -21.87
C PRO A 296 -14.96 2.82 -22.46
N LYS A 297 -15.47 1.65 -22.07
CA LYS A 297 -14.96 0.31 -22.45
C LYS A 297 -13.55 -0.01 -21.94
N SER A 298 -12.98 0.78 -21.04
CA SER A 298 -11.77 0.43 -20.29
C SER A 298 -12.14 0.02 -18.87
N TYR A 299 -11.53 -1.04 -18.37
CA TYR A 299 -11.66 -1.46 -16.98
C TYR A 299 -10.34 -2.04 -16.51
N VAL A 300 -9.90 -1.60 -15.34
CA VAL A 300 -8.72 -2.09 -14.65
C VAL A 300 -9.02 -2.16 -13.15
N PHE A 301 -8.44 -3.14 -12.46
CA PHE A 301 -8.79 -3.46 -11.08
C PHE A 301 -7.98 -2.69 -10.04
N ASP A 302 -7.05 -1.83 -10.47
CA ASP A 302 -5.99 -1.27 -9.64
C ASP A 302 -6.52 -0.63 -8.35
N TYR A 303 -7.35 0.40 -8.48
CA TYR A 303 -7.86 1.15 -7.32
C TYR A 303 -9.06 0.49 -6.68
N GLU A 304 -9.80 -0.33 -7.42
CA GLU A 304 -10.83 -1.20 -6.85
C GLU A 304 -10.23 -2.17 -5.82
N MET A 305 -9.11 -2.81 -6.12
CA MET A 305 -8.47 -3.74 -5.19
C MET A 305 -7.99 -3.04 -3.93
N LEU A 306 -7.46 -1.82 -4.05
CA LEU A 306 -7.03 -1.05 -2.89
C LEU A 306 -8.24 -0.72 -2.00
N SER A 307 -9.35 -0.31 -2.62
CA SER A 307 -10.59 0.00 -1.92
C SER A 307 -11.14 -1.21 -1.17
N ARG A 308 -11.21 -2.37 -1.81
CA ARG A 308 -11.67 -3.62 -1.19
C ARG A 308 -10.85 -3.97 0.05
N ASN A 309 -9.53 -3.81 -0.02
CA ASN A 309 -8.61 -4.10 1.08
C ASN A 309 -8.65 -3.05 2.20
N ALA A 310 -8.86 -1.78 1.87
CA ALA A 310 -8.99 -0.68 2.83
C ALA A 310 -10.41 -0.55 3.42
N GLY A 311 -11.37 -1.35 2.95
CA GLY A 311 -12.76 -1.34 3.42
C GLY A 311 -13.60 -0.20 2.84
N HIS A 312 -13.25 0.30 1.66
CA HIS A 312 -13.98 1.34 0.95
C HIS A 312 -14.98 0.73 -0.03
N ARG A 313 -16.08 1.44 -0.26
CA ARG A 313 -16.99 1.15 -1.36
C ARG A 313 -16.35 1.56 -2.67
N VAL A 314 -16.55 0.74 -3.70
CA VAL A 314 -16.12 1.05 -5.07
C VAL A 314 -17.34 1.32 -5.92
N ARG A 315 -17.30 2.42 -6.66
CA ARG A 315 -18.22 2.67 -7.77
C ARG A 315 -17.39 2.69 -9.05
N GLY A 316 -17.42 1.56 -9.76
CA GLY A 316 -16.88 1.41 -11.13
C GLY A 316 -17.81 2.04 -12.18
N PRO A 317 -17.49 1.93 -13.48
CA PRO A 317 -18.03 2.82 -14.50
C PRO A 317 -19.56 2.81 -14.53
N LEU A 318 -20.12 4.02 -14.54
CA LEU A 318 -21.42 4.33 -15.13
C LEU A 318 -21.33 4.18 -16.65
#